data_AF-A0A3L6JQY9-F1
#
_entry.id   AF-A0A3L6JQY9-F1
#
_cell.length_a   1.000
_cell.length_b   1.000
_cell.length_c   1.000
_cell.angle_alpha   90.00
_cell.angle_beta   90.00
_cell.angle_gamma   90.00
#
_symmetry.space_group_name_H-M   'P 1'
#
loop_
_entity.id
_entity.type
_entity.pdbx_description
1 polymer ?
#
loop_
_entity_poly.entity_id
_entity_poly.type
_entity_poly.pdbx_seq_one_letter_code
_entity_poly.pdbx_strand_id
1 'polypeptide(L)'
;MSDEIMAHKHEFFSWQGFAVGAAIIAGTLIVQSLLSFPLIWQTRTLGYMLQIIISALIVGLTSGSVLVYLYPPDQDIIGMAGLGSDDSSQHISLILVILSLVCPTFFGFAFFSAEFGADPLILIWVLLSFAAPGIGLTAAMLERSRAIAEDLKVYFSANKKLDMAQLDWLHGLGPRTATYRMGMLESAARRIPGLKISGHEIIRDNSQFAVNR
;
A
#
# COMPACT_ATOMS: atom_id res chain seq x y z
N MET A 1 -6.00 -8.76 25.21
CA MET A 1 -6.19 -8.92 23.75
C MET A 1 -6.22 -10.40 23.48
N SER A 2 -7.28 -10.93 22.85
CA SER A 2 -7.34 -12.35 22.49
C SER A 2 -6.34 -12.68 21.38
N ASP A 3 -5.86 -13.92 21.34
CA ASP A 3 -4.89 -14.42 20.36
C ASP A 3 -5.34 -14.26 18.89
N GLU A 4 -6.64 -14.07 18.64
CA GLU A 4 -7.20 -13.71 17.31
C GLU A 4 -6.76 -12.33 16.81
N ILE A 5 -6.55 -11.37 17.71
CA ILE A 5 -6.05 -10.02 17.36
C ILE A 5 -4.54 -10.10 17.03
N MET A 6 -3.82 -11.03 17.65
CA MET A 6 -2.43 -11.34 17.31
C MET A 6 -2.33 -12.08 15.97
N ALA A 7 -3.32 -12.89 15.58
CA ALA A 7 -3.35 -13.55 14.28
C ALA A 7 -3.47 -12.56 13.10
N HIS A 8 -4.12 -11.41 13.32
CA HIS A 8 -4.17 -10.31 12.33
C HIS A 8 -2.86 -9.50 12.22
N LYS A 9 -1.79 -9.89 12.94
CA LYS A 9 -0.43 -9.37 12.71
C LYS A 9 0.09 -9.70 11.30
N HIS A 10 -0.52 -10.63 10.56
CA HIS A 10 0.12 -11.25 9.39
C HIS A 10 -0.51 -10.99 8.01
N GLU A 11 -1.65 -10.29 7.91
CA GLU A 11 -2.16 -9.87 6.59
C GLU A 11 -1.46 -8.58 6.13
N PHE A 12 -0.19 -8.75 5.71
CA PHE A 12 0.66 -7.68 5.19
C PHE A 12 0.44 -7.39 3.69
N PHE A 13 -0.64 -7.90 3.12
CA PHE A 13 -0.96 -7.70 1.71
C PHE A 13 -2.35 -7.09 1.57
N SER A 14 -2.43 -5.91 0.98
CA SER A 14 -3.69 -5.27 0.64
C SER A 14 -4.16 -5.73 -0.73
N TRP A 15 -5.20 -6.57 -0.75
CA TRP A 15 -5.88 -6.97 -1.99
C TRP A 15 -6.50 -5.77 -2.71
N GLN A 16 -7.01 -4.78 -1.95
CA GLN A 16 -7.54 -3.56 -2.55
C GLN A 16 -6.45 -2.74 -3.23
N GLY A 17 -5.31 -2.54 -2.58
CA GLY A 17 -4.16 -1.85 -3.15
C GLY A 17 -3.62 -2.55 -4.39
N PHE A 18 -3.52 -3.88 -4.34
CA PHE A 18 -3.16 -4.70 -5.49
C PHE A 18 -4.12 -4.48 -6.66
N ALA A 19 -5.41 -4.64 -6.43
CA ALA A 19 -6.42 -4.55 -7.48
C ALA A 19 -6.46 -3.14 -8.10
N VAL A 20 -6.38 -2.09 -7.27
CA VAL A 20 -6.38 -0.70 -7.74
C VAL A 20 -5.12 -0.41 -8.56
N GLY A 21 -3.93 -0.76 -8.07
CA GLY A 21 -2.67 -0.56 -8.79
C GLY A 21 -2.65 -1.30 -10.14
N ALA A 22 -3.01 -2.58 -10.13
CA ALA A 22 -3.09 -3.41 -11.33
C ALA A 22 -4.11 -2.86 -12.35
N ALA A 23 -5.30 -2.45 -11.90
CA ALA A 23 -6.34 -1.92 -12.76
C ALA A 23 -5.94 -0.59 -13.41
N ILE A 24 -5.29 0.31 -12.67
CA ILE A 24 -4.86 1.61 -13.20
C ILE A 24 -3.82 1.42 -14.29
N ILE A 25 -2.78 0.61 -14.06
CA ILE A 25 -1.75 0.42 -15.10
C ILE A 25 -2.29 -0.34 -16.31
N ALA A 26 -3.12 -1.36 -16.10
CA ALA A 26 -3.74 -2.09 -17.20
C ALA A 26 -4.65 -1.17 -18.02
N GLY A 27 -5.50 -0.38 -17.35
CA GLY A 27 -6.36 0.61 -18.00
C GLY A 27 -5.54 1.66 -18.76
N THR A 28 -4.45 2.14 -18.18
CA THR A 28 -3.55 3.11 -18.83
C THR A 28 -2.97 2.56 -20.12
N LEU A 29 -2.42 1.33 -20.10
CA LEU A 29 -1.85 0.69 -21.29
C LEU A 29 -2.92 0.36 -22.34
N ILE A 30 -4.10 -0.11 -21.92
CA ILE A 30 -5.21 -0.36 -22.84
C ILE A 30 -5.62 0.94 -23.53
N VAL A 31 -5.88 2.01 -22.77
CA VAL A 31 -6.30 3.30 -23.33
C VAL A 31 -5.21 3.87 -24.23
N GLN A 32 -3.94 3.80 -23.83
CA GLN A 32 -2.80 4.19 -24.67
C GLN A 32 -2.83 3.45 -26.00
N SER A 33 -2.96 2.13 -26.00
CA SER A 33 -2.95 1.34 -27.23
C SER A 33 -4.11 1.67 -28.16
N LEU A 34 -5.29 1.97 -27.61
CA LEU A 34 -6.47 2.31 -28.41
C LEU A 34 -6.36 3.68 -29.05
N LEU A 35 -5.68 4.63 -28.39
CA LEU A 35 -5.54 6.01 -28.88
C LEU A 35 -4.31 6.18 -29.78
N SER A 36 -3.17 5.62 -29.39
CA SER A 36 -1.89 5.89 -30.03
C SER A 36 -1.52 4.87 -31.11
N PHE A 37 -1.86 3.59 -30.93
CA PHE A 37 -1.45 2.52 -31.87
C PHE A 37 -2.44 1.32 -31.91
N PRO A 38 -3.69 1.53 -32.36
CA PRO A 38 -4.73 0.51 -32.28
C PRO A 38 -4.45 -0.77 -33.09
N LEU A 39 -3.60 -0.69 -34.11
CA LEU A 39 -3.21 -1.84 -34.94
C LEU A 39 -2.42 -2.91 -34.17
N ILE A 40 -1.88 -2.60 -32.99
CA ILE A 40 -1.16 -3.56 -32.14
C ILE A 40 -2.01 -4.79 -31.80
N TRP A 41 -3.33 -4.60 -31.70
CA TRP A 41 -4.29 -5.65 -31.39
C TRP A 41 -4.52 -6.63 -32.54
N GLN A 42 -4.03 -6.33 -33.74
CA GLN A 42 -4.09 -7.22 -34.90
C GLN A 42 -2.72 -7.82 -35.21
N THR A 43 -1.65 -7.04 -35.05
CA THR A 43 -0.29 -7.43 -35.47
C THR A 43 0.50 -8.14 -34.37
N ARG A 44 0.35 -7.73 -33.10
CA ARG A 44 1.17 -8.21 -31.98
C ARG A 44 0.36 -8.38 -30.68
N THR A 45 -0.89 -8.82 -30.81
CA THR A 45 -1.88 -8.95 -29.74
C THR A 45 -1.36 -9.69 -28.52
N LEU A 46 -0.76 -10.86 -28.72
CA LEU A 46 -0.30 -11.72 -27.63
C LEU A 46 0.85 -11.07 -26.86
N GLY A 47 1.80 -10.46 -27.57
CA GLY A 47 2.91 -9.75 -26.94
C GLY A 47 2.43 -8.56 -26.11
N TYR A 48 1.48 -7.78 -26.65
CA TYR A 48 0.97 -6.61 -25.94
C TYR A 48 0.09 -6.98 -24.73
N MET A 49 -0.71 -8.05 -24.84
CA MET A 49 -1.45 -8.61 -23.70
C MET A 49 -0.51 -9.08 -22.59
N LEU A 50 0.60 -9.75 -22.95
CA LEU A 50 1.59 -10.17 -21.97
C LEU A 50 2.24 -8.95 -21.27
N GLN A 51 2.53 -7.90 -22.03
CA GLN A 51 3.04 -6.63 -21.47
C GLN A 51 2.07 -6.01 -20.46
N ILE A 52 0.77 -5.97 -20.79
CA ILE A 52 -0.27 -5.48 -19.86
C ILE A 52 -0.30 -6.33 -18.60
N ILE A 53 -0.36 -7.66 -18.73
CA ILE A 53 -0.48 -8.58 -17.59
C ILE A 53 0.75 -8.48 -16.69
N ILE A 54 1.97 -8.51 -17.24
CA ILE A 54 3.19 -8.42 -16.45
C ILE A 54 3.27 -7.07 -15.73
N SER A 55 2.97 -5.97 -16.43
CA SER A 55 2.98 -4.63 -15.82
C SER A 55 1.94 -4.52 -14.72
N ALA A 56 0.73 -5.04 -14.93
CA ALA A 56 -0.33 -5.08 -13.94
C ALA A 56 0.04 -5.88 -12.70
N LEU A 57 0.67 -7.04 -12.87
CA LEU A 57 1.14 -7.88 -11.77
C LEU A 57 2.25 -7.17 -10.97
N ILE A 58 3.25 -6.57 -11.63
CA ILE A 58 4.34 -5.88 -10.95
C ILE A 58 3.82 -4.67 -10.16
N VAL A 59 3.03 -3.80 -10.79
CA VAL A 59 2.47 -2.60 -10.14
C VAL A 59 1.49 -2.99 -9.04
N GLY A 60 0.64 -3.99 -9.29
CA GLY A 60 -0.28 -4.52 -8.30
C GLY A 60 0.44 -5.10 -7.09
N LEU A 61 1.42 -5.99 -7.30
CA LEU A 61 2.20 -6.59 -6.21
C LEU A 61 2.91 -5.52 -5.40
N THR A 62 3.49 -4.53 -6.06
CA THR A 62 4.16 -3.42 -5.38
C THR A 62 3.17 -2.60 -4.55
N SER A 63 1.98 -2.31 -5.10
CA SER A 63 0.93 -1.55 -4.40
C SER A 63 0.33 -2.31 -3.21
N GLY A 64 0.13 -3.62 -3.34
CA GLY A 64 -0.46 -4.48 -2.31
C GLY A 64 0.53 -4.88 -1.21
N SER A 65 1.80 -5.07 -1.53
CA SER A 65 2.83 -5.56 -0.59
C SER A 65 3.35 -4.49 0.38
N VAL A 66 2.89 -3.25 0.25
CA VAL A 66 3.36 -2.10 1.05
C VAL A 66 3.20 -2.28 2.55
N LEU A 67 2.23 -3.08 3.01
CA LEU A 67 2.09 -3.32 4.44
C LEU A 67 3.22 -4.20 4.99
N VAL A 68 3.95 -4.95 4.16
CA VAL A 68 5.21 -5.61 4.55
C VAL A 68 6.35 -4.60 4.74
N TYR A 69 6.27 -3.42 4.10
CA TYR A 69 7.42 -2.53 3.91
C TYR A 69 7.42 -1.26 4.77
N LEU A 70 6.26 -0.85 5.29
CA LEU A 70 6.14 0.19 6.32
C LEU A 70 6.13 -0.39 7.75
N TYR A 71 6.16 -1.72 7.85
CA TYR A 71 6.15 -2.47 9.11
C TYR A 71 7.44 -3.31 9.17
N PRO A 72 8.51 -2.88 9.87
CA PRO A 72 9.60 -3.79 10.17
C PRO A 72 9.02 -4.96 10.99
N PRO A 73 9.35 -6.22 10.62
CA PRO A 73 9.05 -7.35 11.48
C PRO A 73 9.82 -7.18 12.80
N ASP A 74 9.23 -7.69 13.89
CA ASP A 74 9.67 -7.58 15.29
C ASP A 74 11.17 -7.22 15.48
N GLN A 75 11.47 -5.98 15.88
CA GLN A 75 12.84 -5.49 16.17
C GLN A 75 13.38 -5.91 17.55
N ASP A 76 12.86 -6.98 18.15
CA ASP A 76 13.39 -7.51 19.39
C ASP A 76 13.85 -8.95 19.19
N ILE A 77 15.10 -9.12 18.72
CA ILE A 77 16.12 -10.01 19.29
C ILE A 77 17.50 -9.53 18.80
N ILE A 78 18.31 -9.08 19.75
CA ILE A 78 19.75 -8.89 19.57
C ILE A 78 20.38 -10.25 19.23
N GLY A 79 20.97 -10.34 18.04
CA GLY A 79 22.19 -11.12 17.75
C GLY A 79 22.08 -12.64 17.72
N MET A 80 22.03 -13.20 16.50
CA MET A 80 22.82 -14.39 16.18
C MET A 80 23.40 -14.28 14.76
N ALA A 81 24.73 -14.24 14.70
CA ALA A 81 25.58 -14.57 13.55
C ALA A 81 25.37 -13.79 12.23
N GLY A 82 26.03 -12.64 12.11
CA GLY A 82 26.87 -12.33 10.93
C GLY A 82 26.23 -12.16 9.54
N LEU A 83 24.91 -12.21 9.39
CA LEU A 83 24.19 -11.88 8.16
C LEU A 83 22.90 -11.14 8.55
N GLY A 84 22.87 -9.83 8.27
CA GLY A 84 21.76 -8.94 8.61
C GLY A 84 20.45 -9.37 7.93
N SER A 85 19.50 -9.82 8.74
CA SER A 85 18.14 -10.22 8.34
C SER A 85 17.25 -9.05 7.86
N ASP A 86 17.75 -7.81 7.87
CA ASP A 86 16.93 -6.58 7.81
C ASP A 86 17.21 -5.68 6.58
N ASP A 87 18.26 -5.96 5.81
CA ASP A 87 18.53 -5.24 4.55
C ASP A 87 17.75 -5.83 3.38
N SER A 88 17.52 -7.15 3.39
CA SER A 88 16.97 -7.88 2.24
C SER A 88 15.52 -7.50 1.94
N SER A 89 14.66 -7.37 2.95
CA SER A 89 13.25 -7.00 2.78
C SER A 89 13.09 -5.56 2.29
N GLN A 90 13.91 -4.63 2.79
CA GLN A 90 13.96 -3.24 2.35
C GLN A 90 14.51 -3.12 0.92
N HIS A 91 15.55 -3.88 0.58
CA HIS A 91 16.07 -3.94 -0.78
C HIS A 91 15.07 -4.57 -1.75
N ILE A 92 14.36 -5.63 -1.37
CA ILE A 92 13.29 -6.22 -2.18
C ILE A 92 12.17 -5.20 -2.40
N SER A 93 11.78 -4.45 -1.36
CA SER A 93 10.81 -3.36 -1.48
C SER A 93 11.25 -2.30 -2.48
N LEU A 94 12.48 -1.80 -2.31
CA LEU A 94 13.04 -0.78 -3.19
C LEU A 94 13.13 -1.29 -4.63
N ILE A 95 13.53 -2.54 -4.83
CA ILE A 95 13.57 -3.19 -6.14
C ILE A 95 12.16 -3.25 -6.74
N LEU A 96 11.14 -3.67 -5.98
CA LEU A 96 9.76 -3.72 -6.46
C LEU A 96 9.23 -2.33 -6.82
N VAL A 97 9.52 -1.31 -6.01
CA VAL A 97 9.15 0.08 -6.30
C VAL A 97 9.81 0.54 -7.60
N ILE A 98 11.12 0.35 -7.75
CA ILE A 98 11.85 0.69 -8.98
C ILE A 98 11.26 -0.08 -10.17
N LEU A 99 11.00 -1.38 -10.00
CA LEU A 99 10.42 -2.23 -11.03
C LEU A 99 9.03 -1.72 -11.44
N SER A 100 8.19 -1.32 -10.49
CA SER A 100 6.84 -0.79 -10.76
C SER A 100 6.86 0.55 -11.52
N LEU A 101 7.85 1.40 -11.25
CA LEU A 101 8.02 2.69 -11.93
C LEU A 101 8.60 2.52 -13.34
N VAL A 102 9.52 1.57 -13.50
CA VAL A 102 10.31 1.42 -14.74
C VAL A 102 9.69 0.42 -15.70
N CYS A 103 9.23 -0.76 -15.26
CA CYS A 103 8.83 -1.86 -16.14
C CYS A 103 7.75 -1.51 -17.17
N PRO A 104 6.64 -0.83 -16.82
CA PRO A 104 5.57 -0.57 -17.79
C PRO A 104 6.09 0.22 -18.99
N THR A 105 6.94 1.21 -18.73
CA THR A 105 7.53 2.08 -19.75
C THR A 105 8.70 1.38 -20.46
N PHE A 106 9.62 0.79 -19.70
CA PHE A 106 10.83 0.17 -20.22
C PHE A 106 10.51 -0.99 -21.15
N PHE A 107 9.61 -1.89 -20.77
CA PHE A 107 9.21 -2.99 -21.65
C PHE A 107 8.40 -2.49 -22.86
N GLY A 108 7.61 -1.42 -22.70
CA GLY A 108 6.97 -0.71 -23.81
C GLY A 108 8.00 -0.30 -24.87
N PHE A 109 9.03 0.44 -24.48
CA PHE A 109 10.10 0.85 -25.40
C PHE A 109 10.97 -0.31 -25.90
N ALA A 110 11.26 -1.31 -25.07
CA ALA A 110 12.16 -2.41 -25.44
C ALA A 110 11.52 -3.35 -26.48
N PHE A 111 10.23 -3.64 -26.34
CA PHE A 111 9.54 -4.62 -27.19
C PHE A 111 8.62 -3.99 -28.25
N PHE A 112 8.20 -2.73 -28.05
CA PHE A 112 7.27 -1.98 -28.91
C PHE A 112 7.82 -0.58 -29.25
N SER A 113 9.12 -0.52 -29.59
CA SER A 113 9.84 0.74 -29.83
C SER A 113 9.24 1.57 -30.96
N ALA A 114 8.71 0.94 -32.01
CA ALA A 114 8.09 1.64 -33.14
C ALA A 114 6.79 2.32 -32.72
N GLU A 115 6.00 1.66 -31.88
CA GLU A 115 4.72 2.15 -31.38
C GLU A 115 4.94 3.24 -30.31
N PHE A 116 5.79 2.98 -29.32
CA PHE A 116 6.07 3.92 -28.22
C PHE A 116 6.92 5.11 -28.67
N GLY A 117 7.83 4.92 -29.63
CA GLY A 117 8.69 5.99 -30.14
C GLY A 117 7.96 6.97 -31.05
N ALA A 118 6.84 6.57 -31.65
CA ALA A 118 6.01 7.41 -32.50
C ALA A 118 4.80 8.01 -31.77
N ASP A 119 4.58 7.66 -30.50
CA ASP A 119 3.42 8.09 -29.72
C ASP A 119 3.55 9.56 -29.28
N PRO A 120 2.73 10.49 -29.80
CA PRO A 120 2.82 11.91 -29.47
C PRO A 120 2.42 12.20 -28.02
N LEU A 121 1.72 11.28 -27.35
CA LEU A 121 1.25 11.42 -25.98
C LEU A 121 2.11 10.63 -24.99
N ILE A 122 3.27 10.12 -25.42
CA ILE A 122 4.12 9.22 -24.62
C ILE A 122 4.44 9.78 -23.23
N LEU A 123 4.72 11.08 -23.13
CA LEU A 123 5.00 11.73 -21.84
C LEU A 123 3.83 11.63 -20.85
N ILE A 124 2.59 11.75 -21.34
CA ILE A 124 1.38 11.62 -20.51
C ILE A 124 1.26 10.18 -20.00
N TRP A 125 1.47 9.20 -20.88
CA TRP A 125 1.38 7.78 -20.52
C TRP A 125 2.46 7.36 -19.53
N VAL A 126 3.67 7.91 -19.66
CA VAL A 126 4.73 7.74 -18.67
C VAL A 126 4.31 8.31 -17.33
N LEU A 127 3.82 9.56 -17.27
CA LEU A 127 3.38 10.17 -16.01
C LEU A 127 2.24 9.38 -15.34
N LEU A 128 1.26 8.90 -16.11
CA LEU A 128 0.17 8.06 -15.61
C LEU A 128 0.69 6.71 -15.08
N SER A 129 1.64 6.10 -15.78
CA SER A 129 2.26 4.85 -15.35
C SER A 129 3.04 5.02 -14.04
N PHE A 130 3.73 6.15 -13.87
CA PHE A 130 4.42 6.51 -12.61
C PHE A 130 3.45 6.78 -11.46
N ALA A 131 2.27 7.34 -11.73
CA ALA A 131 1.26 7.61 -10.71
C ALA A 131 0.53 6.35 -10.23
N ALA A 132 0.39 5.34 -11.09
CA ALA A 132 -0.34 4.09 -10.81
C ALA A 132 0.05 3.40 -9.48
N PRO A 133 1.34 3.12 -9.19
CA PRO A 133 1.72 2.51 -7.92
C PRO A 133 1.39 3.40 -6.71
N GLY A 134 1.50 4.73 -6.84
CA GLY A 134 1.18 5.67 -5.76
C GLY A 134 -0.32 5.72 -5.42
N ILE A 135 -1.19 5.59 -6.42
CA ILE A 135 -2.64 5.52 -6.21
C ILE A 135 -3.02 4.17 -5.59
N GLY A 136 -2.44 3.07 -6.07
CA GLY A 136 -2.61 1.74 -5.48
C GLY A 136 -2.17 1.70 -4.01
N LEU A 137 -1.01 2.28 -3.70
CA LEU A 137 -0.50 2.48 -2.34
C LEU A 137 -1.51 3.23 -1.45
N THR A 138 -2.05 4.33 -1.95
CA THR A 138 -3.02 5.15 -1.21
C THR A 138 -4.28 4.35 -0.91
N ALA A 139 -4.76 3.54 -1.85
CA ALA A 139 -5.90 2.65 -1.62
C ALA A 139 -5.61 1.62 -0.52
N ALA A 140 -4.42 1.02 -0.49
CA ALA A 140 -4.00 0.10 0.57
C ALA A 140 -4.00 0.77 1.95
N MET A 141 -3.47 2.00 2.04
CA MET A 141 -3.46 2.76 3.29
C MET A 141 -4.86 3.10 3.78
N LEU A 142 -5.78 3.42 2.85
CA LEU A 142 -7.17 3.71 3.20
C LEU A 142 -7.92 2.47 3.70
N GLU A 143 -7.71 1.31 3.07
CA GLU A 143 -8.24 0.02 3.53
C GLU A 143 -7.78 -0.25 4.96
N ARG A 144 -6.45 -0.14 5.21
CA ARG A 144 -5.89 -0.40 6.55
C ARG A 144 -6.38 0.60 7.59
N SER A 145 -6.49 1.88 7.23
CA SER A 145 -7.05 2.91 8.12
C SER A 145 -8.49 2.62 8.51
N ARG A 146 -9.31 2.04 7.60
CA ARG A 146 -10.67 1.61 7.91
C ARG A 146 -10.69 0.42 8.86
N ALA A 147 -9.87 -0.60 8.61
CA ALA A 147 -9.76 -1.76 9.50
C ALA A 147 -9.38 -1.36 10.94
N ILE A 148 -8.35 -0.51 11.07
CA ILE A 148 -7.95 0.04 12.38
C ILE A 148 -9.09 0.84 13.02
N ALA A 149 -9.86 1.58 12.23
CA ALA A 149 -10.99 2.34 12.77
C ALA A 149 -12.10 1.42 13.31
N GLU A 150 -12.39 0.29 12.65
CA GLU A 150 -13.35 -0.70 13.18
C GLU A 150 -12.82 -1.34 14.48
N ASP A 151 -11.54 -1.69 14.54
CA ASP A 151 -10.91 -2.21 15.77
C ASP A 151 -11.01 -1.22 16.93
N LEU A 152 -10.76 0.06 16.65
CA LEU A 152 -10.90 1.13 17.64
C LEU A 152 -12.36 1.29 18.10
N LYS A 153 -13.35 1.17 17.22
CA LYS A 153 -14.77 1.21 17.62
C LYS A 153 -15.12 0.09 18.59
N VAL A 154 -14.64 -1.12 18.34
CA VAL A 154 -14.81 -2.28 19.22
C VAL A 154 -14.10 -2.04 20.55
N TYR A 155 -12.85 -1.56 20.53
CA TYR A 155 -12.13 -1.26 21.77
C TYR A 155 -12.85 -0.22 22.64
N PHE A 156 -13.29 0.89 22.05
CA PHE A 156 -13.97 1.97 22.76
C PHE A 156 -15.43 1.67 23.10
N SER A 157 -15.99 0.53 22.69
CA SER A 157 -17.29 0.08 23.17
C SER A 157 -17.25 -0.27 24.67
N ALA A 158 -16.11 -0.79 25.14
CA ALA A 158 -15.88 -1.18 26.53
C ALA A 158 -14.93 -0.24 27.29
N ASN A 159 -14.09 0.52 26.59
CA ASN A 159 -13.06 1.38 27.18
C ASN A 159 -13.36 2.87 26.97
N LYS A 160 -12.87 3.72 27.89
CA LYS A 160 -13.05 5.19 27.81
C LYS A 160 -11.83 5.92 27.23
N LYS A 161 -10.66 5.30 27.30
CA LYS A 161 -9.37 5.89 26.95
C LYS A 161 -8.44 4.80 26.43
N LEU A 162 -7.61 5.16 25.46
CA LEU A 162 -6.45 4.41 25.00
C LEU A 162 -5.22 5.31 25.16
N ASP A 163 -4.24 4.87 25.93
CA ASP A 163 -2.94 5.53 26.04
C ASP A 163 -1.96 4.88 25.07
N MET A 164 -1.57 5.60 24.02
CA MET A 164 -0.66 5.07 22.99
C MET A 164 0.77 4.90 23.53
N ALA A 165 1.16 5.61 24.60
CA ALA A 165 2.48 5.47 25.20
C ALA A 165 2.67 4.14 25.94
N GLN A 166 1.58 3.46 26.30
CA GLN A 166 1.58 2.18 27.00
C GLN A 166 1.48 0.98 26.04
N LEU A 167 1.45 1.22 24.73
CA LEU A 167 1.40 0.16 23.74
C LEU A 167 2.82 -0.30 23.42
N ASP A 168 3.26 -1.37 24.09
CA ASP A 168 4.61 -1.94 23.91
C ASP A 168 4.92 -2.26 22.43
N TRP A 169 3.91 -2.69 21.67
CA TRP A 169 4.03 -2.97 20.24
C TRP A 169 4.20 -1.71 19.35
N LEU A 170 3.91 -0.51 19.86
CA LEU A 170 4.24 0.75 19.19
C LEU A 170 5.69 1.15 19.44
N HIS A 171 6.24 0.87 20.62
CA HIS A 171 7.55 1.35 21.05
C HIS A 171 8.69 0.37 20.82
N GLY A 172 8.41 -0.94 20.72
CA GLY A 172 9.42 -2.00 20.51
C GLY A 172 9.99 -2.11 19.08
N LEU A 173 9.72 -1.14 18.19
CA LEU A 173 10.04 -1.26 16.74
C LEU A 173 10.82 -0.07 16.17
N GLY A 174 11.46 0.69 17.06
CA GLY A 174 12.24 1.87 16.72
C GLY A 174 11.40 3.14 16.52
N PRO A 175 12.02 4.34 16.70
CA PRO A 175 11.29 5.60 16.80
C PRO A 175 10.54 6.02 15.53
N ARG A 176 11.05 5.66 14.34
CA ARG A 176 10.42 6.00 13.05
C ARG A 176 9.13 5.21 12.83
N THR A 177 9.18 3.90 13.06
CA THR A 177 8.03 3.00 12.95
C THR A 177 6.95 3.35 13.97
N ALA A 178 7.35 3.65 15.21
CA ALA A 178 6.46 4.08 16.27
C ALA A 178 5.66 5.33 15.86
N THR A 179 6.36 6.35 15.36
CA THR A 179 5.75 7.60 14.88
C THR A 179 4.76 7.36 13.75
N TYR A 180 5.12 6.50 12.80
CA TYR A 180 4.23 6.17 11.68
C TYR A 180 2.98 5.42 12.13
N ARG A 181 3.10 4.44 13.02
CA ARG A 181 1.96 3.67 13.56
C ARG A 181 1.05 4.52 14.43
N MET A 182 1.61 5.42 15.24
CA MET A 182 0.85 6.44 15.97
C MET A 182 0.07 7.33 14.99
N GLY A 183 0.72 7.81 13.93
CA GLY A 183 0.04 8.60 12.89
C GLY A 183 -1.11 7.85 12.21
N MET A 184 -0.96 6.55 11.96
CA MET A 184 -2.05 5.71 11.42
C MET A 184 -3.21 5.54 12.41
N LEU A 185 -2.91 5.30 13.69
CA LEU A 185 -3.93 5.19 14.75
C LEU A 185 -4.67 6.52 14.94
N GLU A 186 -3.96 7.64 14.96
CA GLU A 186 -4.55 8.98 15.03
C GLU A 186 -5.45 9.27 13.82
N SER A 187 -4.95 8.98 12.61
CA SER A 187 -5.72 9.17 11.39
C SER A 187 -6.99 8.33 11.36
N ALA A 188 -6.92 7.07 11.84
CA ALA A 188 -8.09 6.21 12.00
C ALA A 188 -9.05 6.73 13.08
N ALA A 189 -8.55 7.15 14.24
CA ALA A 189 -9.35 7.66 15.35
C ALA A 189 -10.14 8.92 14.97
N ARG A 190 -9.54 9.84 14.19
CA ARG A 190 -10.24 11.04 13.68
C ARG A 190 -11.46 10.75 12.82
N ARG A 191 -11.57 9.54 12.25
CA ARG A 191 -12.70 9.12 11.42
C ARG A 191 -13.85 8.54 12.24
N ILE A 192 -13.67 8.34 13.55
CA ILE A 192 -14.69 7.78 14.44
C ILE A 192 -15.35 8.92 15.20
N PRO A 193 -16.66 9.18 14.98
CA PRO A 193 -17.39 10.19 15.75
C PRO A 193 -17.33 9.91 17.26
N GLY A 194 -17.08 10.94 18.05
CA GLY A 194 -16.99 10.82 19.50
C GLY A 194 -15.64 10.31 20.02
N LEU A 195 -14.61 10.16 19.19
CA LEU A 195 -13.22 10.02 19.68
C LEU A 195 -12.46 11.35 19.52
N LYS A 196 -11.66 11.68 20.53
CA LYS A 196 -10.80 12.86 20.54
C LYS A 196 -9.36 12.45 20.83
N ILE A 197 -8.42 13.03 20.09
CA ILE A 197 -6.98 12.88 20.34
C ILE A 197 -6.54 13.97 21.30
N SER A 198 -5.82 13.60 22.35
CA SER A 198 -5.26 14.49 23.36
C SER A 198 -3.83 14.06 23.70
N GLY A 199 -2.85 14.65 23.01
CA GLY A 199 -1.45 14.21 23.11
C GLY A 199 -1.31 12.75 22.66
N HIS A 200 -0.79 11.89 23.52
CA HIS A 200 -0.61 10.46 23.26
C HIS A 200 -1.87 9.62 23.53
N GLU A 201 -2.99 10.26 23.86
CA GLU A 201 -4.21 9.56 24.28
C GLU A 201 -5.33 9.73 23.25
N ILE A 202 -6.07 8.64 23.02
CA ILE A 202 -7.35 8.67 22.33
C ILE A 202 -8.43 8.49 23.38
N ILE A 203 -9.36 9.44 23.47
CA ILE A 203 -10.37 9.51 24.53
C ILE A 203 -11.76 9.46 23.89
N ARG A 204 -12.66 8.69 24.49
CA ARG A 204 -14.07 8.68 24.11
C ARG A 204 -14.79 9.87 24.74
N ASP A 205 -15.33 10.74 23.89
CA ASP A 205 -16.21 11.81 24.29
C ASP A 205 -17.59 11.20 24.65
N ASN A 206 -17.99 11.33 25.91
CA ASN A 206 -19.22 10.75 26.43
C ASN A 206 -20.48 11.33 25.77
N SER A 207 -20.37 12.45 25.04
CA SER A 207 -21.51 13.16 24.45
C SER A 207 -21.96 12.64 23.08
N GLN A 208 -21.14 11.88 22.33
CA GLN A 208 -21.42 11.60 20.91
C GLN A 208 -21.11 10.17 20.40
N PHE A 209 -20.61 9.26 21.23
CA PHE A 209 -20.22 7.93 20.74
C PHE A 209 -21.44 7.01 20.53
N ALA A 210 -22.08 7.13 19.37
CA ALA A 210 -23.12 6.23 18.89
C ALA A 210 -22.47 5.05 18.15
N VAL A 211 -22.44 3.88 18.79
CA VAL A 211 -22.22 2.62 18.07
C VAL A 211 -23.54 2.28 17.39
N ASN A 212 -23.66 2.49 16.08
CA ASN A 212 -24.75 1.88 15.33
C ASN A 212 -24.56 0.36 15.40
N ARG A 213 -25.41 -0.31 16.18
CA ARG A 213 -25.54 -1.76 16.21
C ARG A 213 -26.28 -2.25 14.98
#